data_AF-G2WY10-F1
#
_entry.id   AF-G2WY10-F1
#
_cell.length_a   1.000
_cell.length_b   1.000
_cell.length_c   1.000
_cell.angle_alpha   90.00
_cell.angle_beta   90.00
_cell.angle_gamma   90.00
#
_symmetry.space_group_name_H-M   'P 1'
#
loop_
_entity.id
_entity.type
_entity.pdbx_description
1 polymer ?
#
loop_
_entity_poly.entity_id
_entity_poly.type
_entity_poly.pdbx_seq_one_letter_code
_entity_poly.pdbx_strand_id
1 'polypeptide(L)'
;MMWSPTAASAPTARPTSPEQPASFSVSRQKNRGRRIAQIVKLKPEFLEEYKKVHAHVWPEVLKQIKQCNIEDYSIFYDESSGILFASMKYVGYDYAGDMERMRENPKVREWWDMTDGWQESLVEGATKSNVEPGEPGWWKPVEEVFHLP
;
A
#
# COMPACT_ATOMS: atom_id res chain seq x y z
N MET A 1 -74.57 50.47 8.56
CA MET A 1 -73.48 50.61 7.57
C MET A 1 -72.39 49.61 7.91
N MET A 2 -71.81 49.02 6.88
CA MET A 2 -71.04 47.76 6.84
C MET A 2 -69.68 47.81 7.54
N TRP A 3 -69.11 46.63 7.88
CA TRP A 3 -67.67 46.24 7.90
C TRP A 3 -67.32 45.35 9.13
N SER A 4 -67.32 44.01 9.00
CA SER A 4 -66.22 43.04 8.71
C SER A 4 -65.32 42.64 9.90
N PRO A 5 -65.03 41.33 10.10
CA PRO A 5 -64.30 40.79 11.25
C PRO A 5 -62.78 40.82 11.03
N THR A 6 -61.98 40.83 12.11
CA THR A 6 -60.52 40.66 12.00
C THR A 6 -60.05 39.44 12.79
N ALA A 7 -59.35 38.58 12.07
CA ALA A 7 -58.82 37.28 12.48
C ALA A 7 -57.64 37.39 13.45
N ALA A 8 -57.47 36.34 14.26
CA ALA A 8 -56.37 36.14 15.18
C ALA A 8 -55.02 36.02 14.43
N SER A 9 -53.99 36.70 14.94
CA SER A 9 -52.61 36.57 14.47
C SER A 9 -51.88 35.49 15.26
N ALA A 10 -51.35 34.49 14.57
CA ALA A 10 -50.48 33.45 15.11
C ALA A 10 -49.04 33.95 15.29
N PRO A 11 -48.24 33.41 16.23
CA PRO A 11 -46.88 33.83 16.45
C PRO A 11 -45.95 33.35 15.32
N THR A 12 -45.12 34.27 14.82
CA THR A 12 -44.12 34.03 13.78
C THR A 12 -43.01 33.09 14.27
N ALA A 13 -42.87 31.93 13.64
CA ALA A 13 -41.72 31.05 13.84
C ALA A 13 -40.45 31.68 13.24
N ARG A 14 -39.36 31.70 14.02
CA ARG A 14 -38.03 32.12 13.54
C ARG A 14 -37.49 31.12 12.51
N PRO A 15 -36.85 31.57 11.42
CA PRO A 15 -36.17 30.65 10.52
C PRO A 15 -34.93 30.07 11.20
N THR A 16 -34.88 28.75 11.35
CA THR A 16 -33.66 28.02 11.74
C THR A 16 -32.67 28.06 10.58
N SER A 17 -31.48 28.61 10.83
CA SER A 17 -30.37 28.53 9.87
C SER A 17 -29.93 27.07 9.70
N PRO A 18 -29.56 26.62 8.49
CA PRO A 18 -29.04 25.28 8.30
C PRO A 18 -27.67 25.18 8.99
N GLU A 19 -27.58 24.27 9.95
CA GLU A 19 -26.34 23.90 10.64
C GLU A 19 -25.35 23.35 9.59
N GLN A 20 -24.23 24.04 9.41
CA GLN A 20 -23.16 23.57 8.53
C GLN A 20 -22.58 22.28 9.10
N PRO A 21 -22.37 21.22 8.29
CA PRO A 21 -21.75 20.01 8.79
C PRO A 21 -20.33 20.32 9.24
N ALA A 22 -20.02 19.96 10.49
CA ALA A 22 -18.68 20.08 11.06
C ALA A 22 -17.67 19.37 10.13
N SER A 23 -16.72 20.15 9.62
CA SER A 23 -15.58 19.63 8.87
C SER A 23 -14.72 18.79 9.81
N PHE A 24 -14.79 17.47 9.68
CA PHE A 24 -13.85 16.59 10.37
C PHE A 24 -12.50 16.66 9.67
N SER A 25 -11.56 17.42 10.23
CA SER A 25 -10.15 17.28 9.85
C SER A 25 -9.67 15.91 10.32
N VAL A 26 -9.67 14.92 9.43
CA VAL A 26 -9.03 13.62 9.71
C VAL A 26 -7.53 13.89 9.84
N SER A 27 -7.03 13.97 11.07
CA SER A 27 -5.60 14.04 11.33
C SER A 27 -4.95 12.77 10.78
N ARG A 28 -4.11 12.90 9.74
CA ARG A 28 -3.36 11.77 9.18
C ARG A 28 -2.37 11.26 10.23
N GLN A 29 -2.57 10.04 10.72
CA GLN A 29 -1.65 9.41 11.67
C GLN A 29 -0.51 8.72 10.91
N LYS A 30 0.74 9.04 11.27
CA LYS A 30 1.91 8.37 10.70
C LYS A 30 2.02 6.95 11.25
N ASN A 31 2.29 5.97 10.39
CA ASN A 31 2.56 4.60 10.83
C ASN A 31 3.84 4.58 11.67
N ARG A 32 3.79 3.96 12.85
CA ARG A 32 4.93 3.84 13.77
C ARG A 32 5.97 2.80 13.32
N GLY A 33 6.00 2.43 12.04
CA GLY A 33 6.81 1.35 11.48
C GLY A 33 6.06 0.02 11.43
N ARG A 34 5.03 -0.07 10.59
CA ARG A 34 4.34 -1.33 10.31
C ARG A 34 5.36 -2.27 9.66
N ARG A 35 5.61 -3.42 10.28
CA ARG A 35 6.48 -4.45 9.71
C ARG A 35 5.70 -5.31 8.73
N ILE A 36 6.34 -5.64 7.62
CA ILE A 36 5.78 -6.43 6.54
C ILE A 36 6.81 -7.50 6.21
N ALA A 37 6.34 -8.73 6.11
CA ALA A 37 7.15 -9.85 5.67
C ALA A 37 6.40 -10.63 4.59
N GLN A 38 7.13 -11.11 3.61
CA GLN A 38 6.57 -11.84 2.47
C GLN A 38 7.61 -12.79 1.87
N ILE A 39 7.12 -13.83 1.19
CA ILE A 39 7.95 -14.87 0.59
C ILE A 39 7.59 -15.09 -0.88
N VAL A 40 8.60 -15.44 -1.67
CA VAL A 40 8.46 -15.95 -3.05
C VAL A 40 9.51 -17.04 -3.25
N LYS A 41 9.31 -17.93 -4.21
CA LYS A 41 10.32 -18.92 -4.56
C LYS A 41 11.20 -18.37 -5.69
N LEU A 42 12.50 -18.59 -5.59
CA LEU A 42 13.46 -18.28 -6.65
C LEU A 42 13.78 -19.57 -7.40
N LYS A 43 13.81 -19.49 -8.73
CA LYS A 43 14.31 -20.57 -9.58
C LYS A 43 15.82 -20.70 -9.35
N PRO A 44 16.33 -21.89 -8.97
CA PRO A 44 17.70 -22.05 -8.50
C PRO A 44 18.76 -21.64 -9.53
N GLU A 45 18.45 -21.78 -10.82
CA GLU A 45 19.34 -21.41 -11.93
C GLU A 45 19.60 -19.89 -12.07
N PHE A 46 18.81 -19.04 -11.39
CA PHE A 46 18.96 -17.58 -11.43
C PHE A 46 19.52 -16.98 -10.13
N LEU A 47 19.98 -17.80 -9.19
CA LEU A 47 20.45 -17.31 -7.88
C LEU A 47 21.58 -16.28 -8.00
N GLU A 48 22.55 -16.55 -8.87
CA GLU A 48 23.72 -15.68 -9.02
C GLU A 48 23.36 -14.36 -9.73
N GLU A 49 22.51 -14.41 -10.76
CA GLU A 49 21.94 -13.23 -11.41
C GLU A 49 21.13 -12.39 -10.42
N TYR A 50 20.29 -13.04 -9.61
CA TYR A 50 19.47 -12.38 -8.61
C TYR A 50 20.34 -11.61 -7.60
N LYS A 51 21.37 -12.26 -7.04
CA LYS A 51 22.34 -11.61 -6.14
C LYS A 51 23.06 -10.45 -6.82
N LYS A 52 23.53 -10.66 -8.06
CA LYS A 52 24.30 -9.65 -8.81
C LYS A 52 23.48 -8.38 -9.04
N VAL A 53 22.22 -8.50 -9.45
CA VAL A 53 21.38 -7.31 -9.68
C VAL A 53 20.96 -6.66 -8.36
N HIS A 54 20.69 -7.43 -7.29
CA HIS A 54 20.33 -6.86 -6.00
C HIS A 54 21.51 -6.20 -5.27
N ALA A 55 22.75 -6.57 -5.61
CA ALA A 55 23.93 -5.80 -5.20
C ALA A 55 24.04 -4.43 -5.91
N HIS A 56 23.33 -4.25 -7.03
CA HIS A 56 23.38 -3.05 -7.88
C HIS A 56 21.97 -2.60 -8.29
N VAL A 57 21.05 -2.55 -7.33
CA VAL A 57 19.66 -2.14 -7.60
C VAL A 57 19.65 -0.78 -8.28
N TRP A 58 18.79 -0.63 -9.29
CA TRP A 58 18.70 0.60 -10.06
C TRP A 58 18.36 1.80 -9.14
N PRO A 59 19.07 2.94 -9.27
CA PRO A 59 18.86 4.11 -8.43
C PRO A 59 17.39 4.61 -8.42
N GLU A 60 16.69 4.51 -9.54
CA GLU A 60 15.29 4.90 -9.69
C GLU A 60 14.36 4.02 -8.86
N VAL A 61 14.64 2.71 -8.80
CA VAL A 61 13.89 1.75 -7.98
C VAL A 61 14.11 2.04 -6.50
N LEU A 62 15.37 2.21 -6.08
CA LEU A 62 15.70 2.58 -4.69
C LEU A 62 15.07 3.92 -4.28
N LYS A 63 15.07 4.90 -5.19
CA LYS A 63 14.42 6.20 -4.97
C LYS A 63 12.92 6.03 -4.77
N GLN A 64 12.25 5.25 -5.62
CA GLN A 64 10.82 5.00 -5.50
C GLN A 64 10.47 4.29 -4.19
N ILE A 65 11.23 3.25 -3.80
CA ILE A 65 11.05 2.53 -2.52
C ILE A 65 11.08 3.52 -1.34
N LYS A 66 12.09 4.41 -1.30
CA LYS A 66 12.19 5.45 -0.27
C LYS A 66 11.03 6.45 -0.30
N GLN A 67 10.62 6.89 -1.48
CA GLN A 67 9.47 7.80 -1.66
C GLN A 67 8.12 7.18 -1.24
N CYS A 68 8.04 5.85 -1.25
CA CYS A 68 6.91 5.07 -0.74
C CYS A 68 7.04 4.71 0.74
N ASN A 69 7.93 5.40 1.49
CA ASN A 69 8.09 5.26 2.94
C ASN A 69 8.40 3.82 3.39
N ILE A 70 9.12 3.07 2.55
CA ILE A 70 9.65 1.75 2.88
C ILE A 70 11.08 1.92 3.37
N GLU A 71 11.34 1.40 4.57
CA GLU A 71 12.62 1.43 5.27
C GLU A 71 12.99 0.03 5.76
N ASP A 72 14.26 -0.15 6.15
CA ASP A 72 14.75 -1.42 6.74
C ASP A 72 14.41 -2.65 5.87
N TYR A 73 14.49 -2.47 4.54
CA TYR A 73 14.11 -3.49 3.58
C TYR A 73 15.29 -4.43 3.28
N SER A 74 15.15 -5.69 3.68
CA SER A 74 16.08 -6.77 3.39
C SER A 74 15.39 -7.92 2.66
N ILE A 75 16.13 -8.63 1.81
CA ILE A 75 15.72 -9.89 1.18
C ILE A 75 16.77 -10.95 1.52
N PHE A 76 16.32 -12.06 2.10
CA PHE A 76 17.13 -13.20 2.50
C PHE A 76 16.81 -14.38 1.58
N TYR A 77 17.78 -15.26 1.34
CA TYR A 77 17.59 -16.47 0.54
C TYR A 77 17.89 -17.70 1.39
N ASP A 78 16.98 -18.68 1.38
CA ASP A 78 17.21 -20.00 1.93
C ASP A 78 17.48 -21.01 0.80
N GLU A 79 18.69 -21.57 0.79
CA GLU A 79 19.13 -22.50 -0.25
C GLU A 79 18.37 -23.82 -0.23
N SER A 80 17.92 -24.28 0.96
CA SER A 80 17.27 -25.58 1.11
C SER A 80 15.87 -25.62 0.48
N SER A 81 15.13 -24.52 0.57
CA SER A 81 13.77 -24.37 0.04
C SER A 81 13.71 -23.56 -1.26
N GLY A 82 14.77 -22.81 -1.58
CA GLY A 82 14.77 -21.84 -2.66
C GLY A 82 13.92 -20.59 -2.37
N ILE A 83 13.56 -20.36 -1.11
CA ILE A 83 12.69 -19.24 -0.72
C ILE A 83 13.49 -17.96 -0.56
N LEU A 84 12.98 -16.89 -1.17
CA LEU A 84 13.32 -15.52 -0.83
C LEU A 84 12.36 -15.02 0.24
N PHE A 85 12.90 -14.56 1.37
CA PHE A 85 12.16 -13.91 2.44
C PHE A 85 12.46 -12.42 2.44
N ALA A 86 11.46 -11.60 2.14
CA ALA A 86 11.54 -10.15 2.18
C ALA A 86 10.97 -9.64 3.51
N SER A 87 11.69 -8.76 4.20
CA SER A 87 11.24 -8.06 5.41
C SER A 87 11.48 -6.56 5.27
N MET A 88 10.49 -5.75 5.61
CA MET A 88 10.56 -4.30 5.51
C MET A 88 9.68 -3.59 6.54
N LYS A 89 9.95 -2.31 6.78
CA LYS A 89 9.14 -1.41 7.60
C LYS A 89 8.47 -0.36 6.72
N TYR A 90 7.17 -0.18 6.91
CA TYR A 90 6.42 0.93 6.34
C TYR A 90 6.17 2.02 7.39
N VAL A 91 6.61 3.24 7.10
CA VAL A 91 6.55 4.40 8.02
C VAL A 91 5.71 5.56 7.48
N GLY A 92 4.97 5.36 6.39
CA GLY A 92 4.17 6.40 5.74
C GLY A 92 2.79 6.62 6.38
N TYR A 93 1.91 7.28 5.64
CA TYR A 93 0.55 7.64 6.09
C TYR A 93 -0.56 6.88 5.35
N ASP A 94 -0.27 6.38 4.15
CA ASP A 94 -1.22 5.71 3.26
C ASP A 94 -0.51 4.60 2.50
N TYR A 95 -0.55 3.39 3.07
CA TYR A 95 0.15 2.24 2.47
C TYR A 95 -0.41 1.92 1.09
N ALA A 96 -1.72 1.95 0.90
CA ALA A 96 -2.35 1.62 -0.36
C ALA A 96 -1.95 2.62 -1.45
N GLY A 97 -2.04 3.93 -1.16
CA GLY A 97 -1.60 4.97 -2.07
C GLY A 97 -0.10 4.95 -2.35
N ASP A 98 0.74 4.59 -1.38
CA ASP A 98 2.18 4.44 -1.58
C ASP A 98 2.52 3.23 -2.48
N MET A 99 1.83 2.11 -2.30
CA MET A 99 1.99 0.94 -3.18
C MET A 99 1.44 1.21 -4.58
N GLU A 100 0.38 2.00 -4.72
CA GLU A 100 -0.13 2.45 -6.03
C GLU A 100 0.92 3.25 -6.80
N ARG A 101 1.51 4.27 -6.17
CA ARG A 101 2.58 5.07 -6.80
C ARG A 101 3.80 4.23 -7.16
N MET A 102 4.12 3.21 -6.35
CA MET A 102 5.19 2.28 -6.66
C MET A 102 4.86 1.48 -7.94
N ARG A 103 3.63 0.98 -8.05
CA ARG A 103 3.14 0.27 -9.23
C ARG A 103 3.10 1.14 -10.46
N GLU A 104 2.72 2.42 -10.36
CA GLU A 104 2.64 3.34 -11.51
C GLU A 104 4.02 3.69 -12.10
N ASN A 105 5.11 3.51 -11.35
CA ASN A 105 6.45 3.86 -11.83
C ASN A 105 6.94 2.85 -12.89
N PRO A 106 7.19 3.28 -14.14
CA PRO A 106 7.58 2.38 -15.22
C PRO A 106 8.93 1.70 -14.99
N LYS A 107 9.86 2.35 -14.27
CA LYS A 107 11.16 1.74 -13.94
C LYS A 107 11.05 0.68 -12.86
N VAL A 108 10.08 0.82 -11.95
CA VAL A 108 9.78 -0.25 -10.98
C VAL A 108 9.11 -1.44 -11.67
N ARG A 109 8.19 -1.20 -12.60
CA ARG A 109 7.59 -2.27 -13.42
C ARG A 109 8.64 -3.05 -14.22
N GLU A 110 9.52 -2.34 -14.92
CA GLU A 110 10.61 -2.95 -15.69
C GLU A 110 11.53 -3.81 -14.80
N TRP A 111 11.87 -3.31 -13.61
CA TRP A 111 12.64 -4.06 -12.62
C TRP A 111 11.89 -5.33 -12.16
N TRP A 112 10.60 -5.20 -11.85
CA TRP A 112 9.78 -6.33 -11.43
C TRP A 112 9.62 -7.38 -12.52
N ASP A 113 9.30 -6.99 -13.76
CA ASP A 113 9.13 -7.93 -14.88
C ASP A 113 10.40 -8.78 -15.08
N MET A 114 11.59 -8.17 -14.94
CA MET A 114 12.87 -8.88 -14.97
C MET A 114 12.98 -9.90 -13.82
N THR A 115 12.73 -9.47 -12.58
CA THR A 115 12.90 -10.35 -11.41
C THR A 115 11.82 -11.42 -11.31
N ASP A 116 10.60 -11.14 -11.75
CA ASP A 116 9.47 -12.08 -11.79
C ASP A 116 9.80 -13.26 -12.72
N GLY A 117 10.51 -13.01 -13.83
CA GLY A 117 10.98 -14.05 -14.74
C GLY A 117 11.85 -15.12 -14.08
N TRP A 118 12.52 -14.78 -12.97
CA TRP A 118 13.38 -15.66 -12.18
C TRP A 118 12.67 -16.28 -10.98
N GLN A 119 11.45 -15.84 -10.68
CA GLN A 119 10.71 -16.22 -9.50
C GLN A 119 9.52 -17.13 -9.85
N GLU A 120 8.98 -17.76 -8.82
CA GLU A 120 7.73 -18.52 -8.84
C GLU A 120 6.88 -18.07 -7.65
N SER A 121 5.69 -17.55 -7.92
CA SER A 121 4.77 -17.15 -6.85
C SER A 121 4.27 -18.36 -6.06
N LEU A 122 4.07 -18.14 -4.75
CA LEU A 122 3.39 -19.08 -3.86
C LEU A 122 1.91 -18.72 -3.65
N VAL A 123 1.41 -17.71 -4.36
CA VAL A 123 0.02 -17.26 -4.33
C VAL A 123 -0.72 -17.88 -5.51
N GLU A 124 -1.82 -18.58 -5.24
CA GLU A 124 -2.62 -19.21 -6.28
C GLU A 124 -3.20 -18.15 -7.23
N GLY A 125 -3.03 -18.37 -8.53
CA GLY A 125 -3.50 -17.47 -9.59
C GLY A 125 -2.65 -16.22 -9.82
N ALA A 126 -1.56 -16.01 -9.07
CA ALA A 126 -0.63 -14.90 -9.31
C ALA A 126 0.19 -15.12 -10.58
N THR A 127 0.34 -14.06 -11.39
CA THR A 127 1.02 -14.13 -12.70
C THR A 127 2.24 -13.22 -12.82
N LYS A 128 2.26 -12.09 -12.10
CA LYS A 128 3.33 -11.08 -12.09
C LYS A 128 3.19 -10.18 -10.86
N SER A 129 4.19 -9.35 -10.56
CA SER A 129 4.19 -8.35 -9.50
C SER A 129 3.37 -7.11 -9.84
N ASN A 130 3.39 -6.68 -11.10
CA ASN A 130 2.62 -5.54 -11.59
C ASN A 130 1.18 -5.94 -11.94
N VAL A 131 0.38 -6.19 -10.90
CA VAL A 131 -1.02 -6.63 -11.01
C VAL A 131 -1.99 -5.47 -10.95
N GLU A 132 -3.13 -5.62 -11.63
CA GLU A 132 -4.23 -4.65 -11.55
C GLU A 132 -4.96 -4.75 -10.19
N PRO A 133 -5.65 -3.69 -9.74
CA PRO A 133 -6.44 -3.75 -8.52
C PRO A 133 -7.44 -4.92 -8.53
N GLY A 134 -7.35 -5.80 -7.53
CA GLY A 134 -8.23 -6.98 -7.37
C GLY A 134 -7.62 -8.30 -7.84
N GLU A 135 -6.47 -8.28 -8.51
CA GLU A 135 -5.70 -9.48 -8.84
C GLU A 135 -4.81 -9.93 -7.66
N PRO A 136 -4.49 -11.24 -7.57
CA PRO A 136 -3.63 -11.76 -6.50
C PRO A 136 -2.19 -11.21 -6.62
N GLY A 137 -1.62 -10.77 -5.49
CA GLY A 137 -0.25 -10.28 -5.44
C GLY A 137 0.79 -11.38 -5.67
N TRP A 138 1.96 -10.99 -6.19
CA TRP A 138 3.04 -11.93 -6.53
C TRP A 138 3.77 -12.53 -5.35
N TRP A 139 4.08 -11.71 -4.34
CA TRP A 139 4.73 -12.16 -3.11
C TRP A 139 3.67 -12.60 -2.09
N LYS A 140 3.85 -13.78 -1.51
CA LYS A 140 2.94 -14.31 -0.49
C LYS A 140 3.21 -13.63 0.86
N PRO A 141 2.24 -12.94 1.47
CA PRO A 141 2.42 -12.35 2.79
C PRO A 141 2.60 -13.44 3.84
N VAL A 142 3.39 -13.16 4.88
CA VAL A 142 3.50 -14.01 6.07
C VAL A 142 3.10 -13.24 7.32
N GLU A 143 2.58 -13.96 8.32
CA GLU A 143 2.07 -13.39 9.55
C GLU A 143 3.20 -13.08 10.54
N GLU A 144 3.20 -11.87 11.11
CA GLU A 144 4.02 -11.55 12.27
C GLU A 144 3.32 -12.07 13.53
N VAL A 145 3.88 -13.13 14.14
CA VAL A 145 3.30 -13.75 15.35
C VAL A 145 3.96 -13.26 16.65
N PHE A 146 5.10 -12.58 16.56
CA PHE A 146 5.84 -12.06 17.70
C PHE A 146 6.73 -10.88 17.28
N HIS A 147 6.86 -9.90 18.17
CA HIS A 147 7.84 -8.82 18.03
C HIS A 147 8.24 -8.28 19.41
N LEU A 148 9.54 -8.12 19.62
CA LEU A 148 10.12 -7.34 20.71
C LEU A 148 10.80 -6.11 20.11
N PRO A 149 10.38 -4.88 20.47
CA PRO A 149 10.99 -3.63 19.99
C PRO A 149 12.44 -3.43 20.40
#